data_AF-A0ABD0QYN6-F1
#
_entry.id   AF-A0ABD0QYN6-F1
#
_cell.length_a   1.000
_cell.length_b   1.000
_cell.length_c   1.000
_cell.angle_alpha   90.00
_cell.angle_beta   90.00
_cell.angle_gamma   90.00
#
_symmetry.space_group_name_H-M   'P 1'
#
loop_
_entity.id
_entity.type
_entity.pdbx_description
1 polymer ?
#
loop_
_entity_poly.entity_id
_entity_poly.type
_entity_poly.pdbx_seq_one_letter_code
_entity_poly.pdbx_strand_id
1 'polypeptide(L)' 'SYTCFFLLKLPRYSCKLVLEEKLKYAIHFCKSIDTDDYARIALSGEPAADDSSDDSDNEDADSFASDSTQDYLTGH' A
#
# COMPACT_ATOMS: atom_id res chain seq x y z
N SER A 1 0.04 1.85 12.20
CA SER A 1 0.99 2.69 12.96
C SER A 1 1.23 3.98 12.19
N TYR A 2 1.71 5.04 12.84
CA TYR A 2 2.15 6.25 12.13
C TYR A 2 3.67 6.27 12.11
N THR A 3 4.23 5.78 11.00
CA THR A 3 5.66 5.52 10.89
C THR A 3 6.47 6.81 10.66
N CYS A 4 5.95 7.74 9.84
CA CYS A 4 6.59 9.03 9.56
C CYS A 4 6.72 9.97 10.77
N PHE A 5 6.02 9.70 11.88
CA PHE A 5 6.13 10.47 13.13
C PHE A 5 6.92 9.74 14.21
N PHE A 6 7.46 8.56 13.93
CA PHE A 6 8.10 7.68 14.92
C PHE A 6 7.19 7.38 16.14
N LEU A 7 5.87 7.35 15.92
CA LEU A 7 4.90 7.15 16.99
C LEU A 7 4.37 5.72 16.99
N LEU A 8 4.65 5.00 18.09
CA LEU A 8 4.05 3.71 18.37
C LEU A 8 2.91 3.86 19.37
N LYS A 9 1.68 3.63 18.92
CA LYS A 9 0.51 3.57 19.82
C LYS A 9 0.47 2.21 20.50
N LEU A 10 0.68 2.19 21.82
CA LEU A 10 0.59 0.98 22.64
C LEU A 10 -0.76 0.93 23.38
N PRO A 11 -1.65 -0.03 23.04
CA PRO A 11 -2.82 -0.32 23.86
C PRO A 11 -2.42 -0.75 25.29
N ARG A 12 -3.36 -0.62 26.24
CA ARG A 12 -3.17 -1.20 27.57
C ARG A 12 -3.31 -2.72 27.45
N TYR A 13 -2.21 -3.44 27.64
CA TYR A 13 -2.21 -4.90 27.70
C TYR A 13 -2.37 -5.39 29.14
N SER A 14 -2.91 -6.59 29.30
CA SER A 14 -3.19 -7.20 30.61
C SER A 14 -1.92 -7.59 31.37
N CYS A 15 -0.87 -8.00 30.67
CA CYS A 15 0.42 -8.34 31.25
C CYS A 15 1.57 -8.20 30.23
N LYS A 16 2.81 -8.30 30.71
CA LYS A 16 4.02 -8.18 29.89
C LYS A 16 4.09 -9.24 28.78
N LEU A 17 3.68 -10.47 29.07
CA LEU A 17 3.71 -11.57 28.09
C LEU A 17 2.79 -11.28 26.89
N VAL A 18 1.57 -10.77 27.16
CA VAL A 18 0.61 -10.40 26.12
C VAL A 18 1.14 -9.23 25.28
N LEU A 19 1.73 -8.22 25.92
CA LEU A 19 2.38 -7.12 25.19
C LEU A 19 3.49 -7.64 24.27
N GLU A 20 4.36 -8.51 24.76
CA GLU A 20 5.49 -9.05 24.00
C GLU A 20 5.03 -9.81 22.75
N GLU A 21 4.06 -10.71 22.91
CA GLU A 21 3.50 -11.48 21.80
C GLU A 21 2.88 -10.55 20.73
N LYS A 22 2.04 -9.60 21.16
CA LYS A 22 1.36 -8.67 20.26
C LYS A 22 2.33 -7.70 19.59
N LEU A 23 3.37 -7.26 20.29
CA LEU A 23 4.38 -6.38 19.73
C LEU A 23 5.22 -7.10 18.67
N LYS A 24 5.67 -8.33 18.93
CA LYS A 24 6.37 -9.15 17.92
C LYS A 24 5.49 -9.36 16.70
N TYR A 25 4.25 -9.78 16.90
CA TYR A 25 3.29 -9.96 15.82
C TYR A 25 3.12 -8.68 14.98
N ALA A 26 2.94 -7.53 15.63
CA ALA A 26 2.79 -6.27 14.93
C ALA A 26 4.04 -5.91 14.11
N ILE A 27 5.24 -6.10 14.65
CA ILE A 27 6.49 -5.83 13.90
C ILE A 27 6.59 -6.73 12.67
N HIS A 28 6.21 -8.01 12.78
CA HIS A 28 6.34 -8.97 11.68
C HIS A 28 5.29 -8.82 10.58
N PHE A 29 4.11 -8.29 10.88
CA PHE A 29 2.97 -8.30 9.96
C PHE A 29 2.40 -6.91 9.63
N CYS A 30 3.01 -5.84 10.15
CA CYS A 30 2.51 -4.48 9.89
C CYS A 30 3.08 -3.94 8.58
N LYS A 31 2.29 -4.08 7.51
CA LYS A 31 2.60 -3.55 6.17
C LYS A 31 3.08 -2.10 6.17
N SER A 32 2.54 -1.24 7.05
CA SER A 32 2.97 0.16 7.11
C SER A 32 4.42 0.34 7.56
N ILE A 33 4.98 -0.63 8.30
CA ILE A 33 6.41 -0.68 8.65
C ILE A 33 7.20 -1.14 7.43
N ASP A 34 6.74 -2.18 6.73
CA ASP A 34 7.41 -2.74 5.56
C ASP A 34 7.54 -1.73 4.41
N THR A 35 6.59 -0.80 4.29
CA THR A 35 6.56 0.25 3.25
C THR A 35 6.97 1.64 3.76
N ASP A 36 7.60 1.75 4.94
CA ASP A 36 8.00 3.06 5.47
C ASP A 36 9.25 3.60 4.76
N ASP A 37 9.06 4.53 3.83
CA ASP A 37 10.15 5.16 3.07
C ASP A 37 11.10 5.96 3.94
N TYR A 38 10.62 6.59 5.02
CA TYR A 38 11.50 7.34 5.90
C TYR A 38 12.51 6.41 6.57
N ALA A 39 12.05 5.28 7.13
CA ALA A 39 12.91 4.29 7.75
C ALA A 39 13.88 3.66 6.74
N ARG A 40 13.41 3.35 5.52
CA ARG A 40 14.25 2.81 4.43
C ARG A 40 15.39 3.75 4.07
N ILE A 41 15.10 5.03 3.88
CA ILE A 41 16.09 6.07 3.55
C ILE A 41 17.08 6.25 4.71
N ALA A 42 16.58 6.36 5.95
CA ALA A 42 17.41 6.54 7.14
C ALA A 42 18.38 5.37 7.40
N LEU A 43 17.98 4.14 7.07
CA LEU A 43 18.82 2.94 7.23
C LEU A 43 19.77 2.72 6.05
N SER A 44 19.38 3.11 4.83
CA SER A 44 20.22 2.96 3.63
C SER A 44 21.33 4.01 3.56
N GLY A 45 21.17 5.17 4.22
CA GLY A 45 22.11 6.28 4.15
C GLY A 45 22.14 7.00 2.78
N GLU A 46 21.30 6.56 1.84
CA GLU A 46 21.13 7.20 0.54
C GLU A 46 20.33 8.51 0.73
N PRO A 47 20.78 9.65 0.17
CA PRO A 47 19.97 10.85 0.16
C PRO A 47 18.65 10.54 -0.57
N ALA A 48 17.53 11.08 -0.08
CA ALA A 48 16.24 10.97 -0.75
C ALA A 48 16.36 11.59 -2.15
N ALA A 49 16.65 10.75 -3.14
CA ALA A 49 16.66 11.16 -4.53
C ALA A 49 15.24 11.60 -4.89
N ASP A 50 15.16 12.82 -5.41
CA ASP A 50 13.98 13.44 -5.99
C ASP A 50 13.21 12.43 -6.85
N ASP A 51 12.03 12.03 -6.39
CA ASP A 51 11.10 11.19 -7.14
C ASP A 51 10.48 12.04 -8.25
N SER A 52 11.28 12.31 -9.30
CA SER A 52 10.74 12.80 -10.56
C SER A 52 9.92 11.67 -11.16
N SER A 53 8.61 11.75 -10.96
CA SER A 53 7.61 10.97 -11.67
C SER A 53 7.79 11.22 -13.16
N ASP A 54 8.47 10.30 -13.84
CA ASP A 54 8.31 10.11 -15.27
C ASP A 54 6.94 9.45 -15.46
N ASP A 55 5.91 10.30 -15.52
CA ASP A 55 4.58 9.93 -16.00
C ASP A 55 4.76 9.26 -17.36
N SER A 56 4.76 7.93 -17.37
CA SER A 56 4.65 7.18 -18.62
C SER A 56 3.23 7.40 -19.14
N ASP A 57 3.08 8.42 -19.98
CA ASP A 57 1.92 8.67 -20.81
C ASP A 57 1.59 7.37 -21.57
N ASN A 58 0.57 6.65 -21.09
CA ASN A 58 -0.07 5.59 -21.85
C ASN A 58 -0.83 6.27 -22.98
N GLU A 59 -0.17 6.37 -24.14
CA GLU A 59 -0.79 6.77 -25.40
C GLU A 59 -2.00 5.88 -25.68
N ASP A 60 -3.14 6.56 -25.66
CA ASP A 60 -4.44 6.16 -26.12
C ASP A 60 -4.38 5.47 -27.49
N ALA A 61 -4.84 4.22 -27.55
CA ALA A 61 -5.10 3.52 -28.80
C ALA A 61 -6.50 2.90 -28.75
N ASP A 62 -7.50 3.77 -28.72
CA ASP A 62 -8.86 3.49 -29.19
C ASP A 62 -8.84 2.92 -30.62
N SER A 63 -9.17 1.63 -30.78
CA SER A 63 -9.74 1.02 -32.00
C SER A 63 -9.80 -0.51 -31.87
N PHE A 64 -10.86 -1.23 -32.20
CA PHE A 64 -12.10 -0.91 -32.89
C PHE A 64 -13.12 -2.04 -32.64
N ALA A 65 -14.39 -1.66 -32.58
CA ALA A 65 -15.60 -2.46 -32.83
C ALA A 65 -15.73 -3.86 -32.19
N SER A 66 -16.47 -3.93 -31.08
CA SER A 66 -17.20 -5.15 -30.74
C SER A 66 -18.52 -5.15 -31.52
N ASP A 67 -18.55 -5.90 -32.63
CA ASP A 67 -19.74 -6.14 -33.44
C ASP A 67 -20.58 -7.29 -32.87
N SER A 68 -21.87 -7.00 -32.71
CA SER A 68 -23.03 -7.90 -32.64
C SER A 68 -23.26 -8.78 -31.41
N THR A 69 -24.02 -8.26 -30.44
CA THR A 69 -24.98 -9.07 -29.65
C THR A 69 -26.29 -9.21 -30.44
N GLN A 70 -26.46 -10.37 -31.10
CA GLN A 70 -27.80 -10.87 -31.43
C GLN A 70 -28.41 -11.46 -30.17
N ASP A 71 -29.36 -10.78 -29.54
CA ASP A 71 -30.27 -11.42 -28.58
C ASP A 71 -31.71 -10.91 -28.73
N TYR A 72 -32.53 -11.88 -29.10
CA TYR A 72 -33.96 -11.94 -29.36
C TYR A 72 -34.78 -11.49 -28.14
N LEU A 73 -35.82 -10.67 -28.35
CA LEU A 73 -37.17 -10.75 -27.75
C LEU A 73 -37.86 -9.36 -27.79
N THR A 74 -38.78 -9.16 -28.73
CA THR A 74 -39.88 -8.19 -28.54
C THR A 74 -41.16 -8.99 -28.39
N GLY A 75 -41.55 -9.19 -27.13
CA GLY A 75 -42.93 -9.50 -26.76
C GLY A 75 -43.46 -8.32 -25.96
N HIS A 76 -44.33 -7.53 -26.58
CA HIS A 76 -45.53 -6.91 -26.01
C HIS A 76 -46.38 -6.35 -27.14
#